data_AF-A0A1Q6Y9T5-F1
#
_entry.id   AF-A0A1Q6Y9T5-F1
#
_cell.length_a   1.000
_cell.length_b   1.000
_cell.length_c   1.000
_cell.angle_alpha   90.00
_cell.angle_beta   90.00
_cell.angle_gamma   90.00
#
_symmetry.space_group_name_H-M   'P 1'
#
loop_
_entity.id
_entity.type
_entity.pdbx_description
1 polymer ?
#
loop_
_entity_poly.entity_id
_entity_poly.type
_entity_poly.pdbx_seq_one_letter_code
_entity_poly.pdbx_strand_id
1 'polypeptide(L)'
;MRMRLQLHVSHDYRKQLVAALDSPDMGVSGLPAVKVSQNDASFHFEIPVVRGVYDGTLNTAKTAINGSWTQNGGEQKLNFQRSDKLLELIRPQNPLKPYPYKEEEITFANATAKISLAGTLTLPPGQGPFPAAILLAGSGPNDRDESLAGHRPFLVLADHLTRKGIAVLRFDKRGIGKSTGDYANATMEDFAADAEAALAYLKTRKELDAKKIGLIGHSEGGMIAPLIAAHSGDVAWIVLLAGPGLTGEETLLLQSELILKAADVNDGQIAVAREFNKQAYALVRQEKDSAALQVKLNDLVHSSAMSASLPPEALESQVHLMATPWFRFFLDYDPRPALQKTMCPVLALNGEKDLQVSPKENLAKIQKALQDGGNKDFQTVELPGLNHLLQHAPAGLPNEYGEILETMAPDALNAISDWVLRHTTA
;
A
#
# COMPACT_ATOMS: atom_id res chain seq x y z
N MET A 1 -9.54 6.92 -18.34
CA MET A 1 -9.07 7.74 -17.21
C MET A 1 -9.74 9.11 -17.27
N ARG A 2 -10.33 9.60 -16.18
CA ARG A 2 -10.74 11.01 -16.06
C ARG A 2 -10.22 11.56 -14.72
N MET A 3 -8.90 11.73 -14.66
CA MET A 3 -8.21 12.30 -13.50
C MET A 3 -8.71 13.73 -13.23
N ARG A 4 -9.04 14.01 -11.99
CA ARG A 4 -9.42 15.34 -11.52
C ARG A 4 -8.15 16.12 -11.20
N LEU A 5 -8.02 17.30 -11.80
CA LEU A 5 -6.91 18.22 -11.56
C LEU A 5 -7.45 19.56 -11.13
N GLN A 6 -6.79 20.15 -10.14
CA GLN A 6 -7.10 21.49 -9.64
C GLN A 6 -5.91 22.41 -9.88
N LEU A 7 -6.10 23.39 -10.75
CA LEU A 7 -5.10 24.41 -11.03
C LEU A 7 -5.39 25.66 -10.17
N HIS A 8 -4.46 25.98 -9.29
CA HIS A 8 -4.43 27.25 -8.58
C HIS A 8 -3.62 28.25 -9.38
N VAL A 9 -4.19 29.42 -9.67
CA VAL A 9 -3.48 30.51 -10.35
C VAL A 9 -3.65 31.78 -9.53
N SER A 10 -2.53 32.42 -9.15
CA SER A 10 -2.52 33.63 -8.34
C SER A 10 -1.34 34.54 -8.72
N HIS A 11 -1.19 35.66 -8.02
CA HIS A 11 -0.01 36.52 -8.12
C HIS A 11 0.77 36.49 -6.80
N ASP A 12 2.09 36.42 -6.88
CA ASP A 12 2.95 36.52 -5.71
C ASP A 12 3.10 37.97 -5.20
N TYR A 13 3.93 38.17 -4.17
CA TYR A 13 4.20 39.50 -3.59
C TYR A 13 4.90 40.46 -4.56
N ARG A 14 5.51 39.95 -5.63
CA ARG A 14 6.15 40.74 -6.70
C ARG A 14 5.19 40.96 -7.89
N LYS A 15 3.93 40.56 -7.76
CA LYS A 15 2.91 40.59 -8.83
C LYS A 15 3.27 39.72 -10.03
N GLN A 16 4.09 38.68 -9.84
CA GLN A 16 4.35 37.67 -10.85
C GLN A 16 3.26 36.60 -10.80
N LEU A 17 2.81 36.15 -11.97
CA LEU A 17 1.85 35.07 -12.09
C LEU A 17 2.49 33.77 -11.59
N VAL A 18 1.82 33.09 -10.68
CA VAL A 18 2.25 31.80 -10.12
C VAL A 18 1.10 30.81 -10.21
N ALA A 19 1.45 29.52 -10.29
CA ALA A 19 0.46 28.46 -10.31
C ALA A 19 0.94 27.23 -9.53
N ALA A 20 -0.02 26.45 -9.06
CA ALA A 20 0.21 25.14 -8.48
C ALA A 20 -0.89 24.17 -8.93
N LEU A 21 -0.55 22.89 -9.03
CA LEU A 21 -1.48 21.85 -9.46
C LEU A 21 -1.71 20.84 -8.32
N ASP A 22 -2.97 20.57 -8.01
CA ASP A 22 -3.33 19.41 -7.20
C ASP A 22 -3.87 18.30 -8.12
N SER A 23 -3.58 17.07 -7.72
CA SER A 23 -4.26 15.87 -8.20
C SER A 23 -4.91 15.19 -7.00
N PRO A 24 -6.16 15.59 -6.64
CA PRO A 24 -6.87 15.02 -5.50
C PRO A 24 -6.92 13.49 -5.56
N ASP A 25 -7.16 12.92 -6.74
CA ASP A 25 -7.27 11.46 -6.94
C ASP A 25 -5.96 10.72 -6.66
N MET A 26 -4.82 11.41 -6.75
CA MET A 26 -3.50 10.89 -6.39
C MET A 26 -3.08 11.28 -4.96
N GLY A 27 -3.91 12.03 -4.23
CA GLY A 27 -3.55 12.59 -2.92
C GLY A 27 -2.44 13.63 -2.98
N VAL A 28 -2.15 14.18 -4.16
CA VAL A 28 -1.07 15.15 -4.37
C VAL A 28 -1.65 16.56 -4.35
N SER A 29 -1.06 17.46 -3.56
CA SER A 29 -1.45 18.87 -3.51
C SER A 29 -0.23 19.78 -3.60
N GLY A 30 -0.43 20.96 -4.18
CA GLY A 30 0.55 22.02 -4.23
C GLY A 30 1.76 21.74 -5.12
N LEU A 31 1.64 20.96 -6.20
CA LEU A 31 2.75 20.78 -7.13
C LEU A 31 3.11 22.14 -7.74
N PRO A 32 4.32 22.68 -7.49
CA PRO A 32 4.67 24.01 -7.95
C PRO A 32 4.81 24.02 -9.46
N ALA A 33 4.14 24.96 -10.11
CA ALA A 33 4.33 25.21 -11.52
C ALA A 33 5.48 26.18 -11.77
N VAL A 34 6.23 25.94 -12.84
CA VAL A 34 7.29 26.82 -13.33
C VAL A 34 6.93 27.34 -14.71
N LYS A 35 7.65 28.37 -15.16
CA LYS A 35 7.41 29.08 -16.44
C LYS A 35 5.94 29.50 -16.62
N VAL A 36 5.26 29.82 -15.54
CA VAL A 36 3.84 30.23 -15.57
C VAL A 36 3.73 31.54 -16.32
N SER A 37 2.97 31.55 -17.42
CA SER A 37 2.80 32.76 -18.22
C SER A 37 1.38 32.85 -18.80
N GLN A 38 0.92 34.09 -18.93
CA GLN A 38 -0.31 34.41 -19.64
C GLN A 38 -0.03 35.56 -20.62
N ASN A 39 -0.07 35.26 -21.91
CA ASN A 39 0.08 36.24 -22.99
C ASN A 39 -1.24 36.33 -23.75
N ASP A 40 -1.97 37.41 -23.57
CA ASP A 40 -3.36 37.58 -24.03
C ASP A 40 -4.28 36.44 -23.55
N ALA A 41 -4.71 35.59 -24.49
CA ALA A 41 -5.51 34.40 -24.21
C ALA A 41 -4.65 33.15 -24.03
N SER A 42 -3.38 33.15 -24.45
CA SER A 42 -2.49 32.00 -24.28
C SER A 42 -2.06 31.88 -22.81
N PHE A 43 -2.17 30.68 -22.26
CA PHE A 43 -1.77 30.34 -20.90
C PHE A 43 -0.87 29.11 -20.92
N HIS A 44 0.26 29.19 -20.24
CA HIS A 44 1.27 28.14 -20.22
C HIS A 44 1.81 27.92 -18.81
N PHE A 45 2.07 26.66 -18.46
CA PHE A 45 2.84 26.30 -17.27
C PHE A 45 3.48 24.92 -17.42
N GLU A 46 4.54 24.67 -16.64
CA GLU A 46 5.20 23.37 -16.55
C GLU A 46 5.17 22.86 -15.11
N ILE A 47 5.00 21.55 -14.91
CA ILE A 47 5.14 20.87 -13.63
C ILE A 47 6.37 19.94 -13.71
N PRO A 48 7.56 20.37 -13.25
CA PRO A 48 8.82 19.67 -13.51
C PRO A 48 8.86 18.24 -12.98
N VAL A 49 8.33 18.03 -11.76
CA VAL A 49 8.38 16.72 -11.07
C VAL A 49 7.65 15.61 -11.83
N VAL A 50 6.68 15.97 -12.68
CA VAL A 50 5.96 15.01 -13.52
C VAL A 50 6.27 15.18 -15.01
N ARG A 51 7.20 16.08 -15.37
CA ARG A 51 7.50 16.48 -16.76
C ARG A 51 6.26 16.85 -17.55
N GLY A 52 5.34 17.50 -16.86
CA GLY A 52 4.08 17.94 -17.42
C GLY A 52 4.21 19.33 -18.03
N VAL A 53 3.69 19.51 -19.23
CA VAL A 53 3.57 20.80 -19.89
C VAL A 53 2.11 21.04 -20.22
N TYR A 54 1.59 22.21 -19.87
CA TYR A 54 0.25 22.62 -20.24
C TYR A 54 0.30 23.84 -21.14
N ASP A 55 -0.40 23.75 -22.26
CA ASP A 55 -0.65 24.86 -23.16
C ASP A 55 -2.15 25.00 -23.38
N GLY A 56 -2.69 26.19 -23.11
CA GLY A 56 -4.12 26.42 -23.19
C GLY A 56 -4.49 27.83 -23.63
N THR A 57 -5.76 27.98 -23.99
CA THR A 57 -6.37 29.25 -24.39
C THR A 57 -7.48 29.60 -23.41
N LEU A 58 -7.30 30.69 -22.66
CA LEU A 58 -8.30 31.30 -21.79
C LEU A 58 -9.42 31.88 -22.63
N ASN A 59 -10.67 31.51 -22.32
CA ASN A 59 -11.82 32.06 -23.01
C ASN A 59 -12.02 33.56 -22.68
N THR A 60 -12.77 34.28 -23.51
CA THR A 60 -13.02 35.72 -23.33
C THR A 60 -13.67 36.06 -22.00
N ALA A 61 -14.52 35.16 -21.47
CA ALA A 61 -15.18 35.31 -20.17
C ALA A 61 -14.23 35.07 -18.97
N LYS A 62 -12.99 34.60 -19.20
CA LYS A 62 -12.01 34.19 -18.18
C LYS A 62 -12.53 33.13 -17.20
N THR A 63 -13.46 32.31 -17.66
CA THR A 63 -14.11 31.23 -16.89
C THR A 63 -13.63 29.84 -17.26
N ALA A 64 -12.85 29.68 -18.33
CA ALA A 64 -12.29 28.40 -18.73
C ALA A 64 -10.98 28.57 -19.50
N ILE A 65 -10.08 27.59 -19.36
CA ILE A 65 -8.87 27.44 -20.19
C ILE A 65 -9.01 26.12 -20.93
N ASN A 66 -9.07 26.18 -22.26
CA ASN A 66 -9.12 24.99 -23.09
C ASN A 66 -7.73 24.70 -23.64
N GLY A 67 -7.20 23.51 -23.41
CA GLY A 67 -5.80 23.24 -23.72
C GLY A 67 -5.46 21.77 -23.80
N SER A 68 -4.16 21.52 -23.92
CA SER A 68 -3.58 20.19 -23.90
C SER A 68 -2.52 20.08 -22.83
N TRP A 69 -2.43 18.88 -22.27
CA TRP A 69 -1.43 18.43 -21.34
C TRP A 69 -0.50 17.46 -22.06
N THR A 70 0.79 17.78 -22.08
CA THR A 70 1.83 16.92 -22.64
C THR A 70 2.67 16.34 -21.52
N GLN A 71 2.81 15.02 -21.49
CA GLN A 71 3.59 14.31 -20.48
C GLN A 71 4.10 12.98 -21.04
N ASN A 72 5.37 12.65 -20.78
CA ASN A 72 6.01 11.40 -21.22
C ASN A 72 5.84 11.10 -22.72
N GLY A 73 5.87 12.13 -23.57
CA GLY A 73 5.71 12.01 -25.02
C GLY A 73 4.25 11.82 -25.50
N GLY A 74 3.28 11.74 -24.60
CA GLY A 74 1.85 11.72 -24.93
C GLY A 74 1.19 13.09 -24.73
N GLU A 75 0.22 13.41 -25.57
CA GLU A 75 -0.62 14.62 -25.46
C GLU A 75 -2.07 14.24 -25.18
N GLN A 76 -2.71 14.91 -24.21
CA GLN A 76 -4.10 14.71 -23.84
C GLN A 76 -4.84 16.04 -23.75
N LYS A 77 -6.12 16.09 -24.15
CA LYS A 77 -6.94 17.28 -23.92
C LYS A 77 -7.19 17.47 -22.43
N LEU A 78 -6.92 18.67 -21.93
CA LEU A 78 -7.18 19.06 -20.55
C LEU A 78 -7.79 20.46 -20.52
N ASN A 79 -9.06 20.53 -20.14
CA ASN A 79 -9.79 21.77 -20.03
C ASN A 79 -10.03 22.10 -18.56
N PHE A 80 -9.68 23.31 -18.14
CA PHE A 80 -9.96 23.83 -16.82
C PHE A 80 -11.18 24.73 -16.85
N GLN A 81 -12.08 24.55 -15.88
CA GLN A 81 -13.20 25.46 -15.62
C GLN A 81 -12.90 26.20 -14.32
N ARG A 82 -13.03 27.54 -14.32
CA ARG A 82 -12.93 28.36 -13.10
C ARG A 82 -14.05 27.93 -12.14
N SER A 83 -13.69 27.69 -10.89
CA SER A 83 -14.58 27.29 -9.81
C SER A 83 -14.12 27.97 -8.52
N ASP A 84 -15.08 28.44 -7.71
CA ASP A 84 -14.81 28.92 -6.35
C ASP A 84 -14.83 27.75 -5.34
N LYS A 85 -15.15 26.53 -5.80
CA LYS A 85 -15.12 25.30 -5.01
C LYS A 85 -13.85 24.52 -5.32
N LEU A 86 -13.17 24.07 -4.27
CA LEU A 86 -12.05 23.14 -4.38
C LEU A 86 -12.58 21.72 -4.72
N LEU A 87 -11.84 20.99 -5.54
CA LEU A 87 -12.03 19.57 -5.79
C LEU A 87 -11.60 18.81 -4.53
N GLU A 88 -12.58 18.50 -3.69
CA GLU A 88 -12.34 17.67 -2.52
C GLU A 88 -12.11 16.21 -2.95
N LEU A 89 -11.08 15.61 -2.35
CA LEU A 89 -10.93 14.17 -2.37
C LEU A 89 -11.99 13.57 -1.46
N ILE A 90 -12.99 12.92 -2.06
CA ILE A 90 -14.07 12.28 -1.32
C ILE A 90 -13.66 10.84 -1.02
N ARG A 91 -13.60 10.51 0.28
CA ARG A 91 -13.36 9.17 0.81
C ARG A 91 -14.44 8.90 1.86
N PRO A 92 -15.64 8.45 1.43
CA PRO A 92 -16.84 8.46 2.27
C PRO A 92 -16.75 7.52 3.48
N GLN A 93 -15.85 6.53 3.43
CA GLN A 93 -15.62 5.60 4.53
C GLN A 93 -14.61 6.11 5.56
N ASN A 94 -13.91 7.22 5.31
CA ASN A 94 -13.04 7.79 6.33
C ASN A 94 -13.90 8.22 7.52
N PRO A 95 -13.66 7.68 8.73
CA PRO A 95 -14.48 8.00 9.89
C PRO A 95 -14.33 9.48 10.25
N LEU A 96 -15.42 10.09 10.71
CA LEU A 96 -15.46 11.49 11.14
C LEU A 96 -15.56 11.59 12.66
N LYS A 97 -14.87 12.59 13.22
CA LYS A 97 -14.93 12.89 14.66
C LYS A 97 -16.23 13.64 15.02
N PRO A 98 -16.70 13.52 16.28
CA PRO A 98 -16.16 12.68 17.35
C PRO A 98 -16.47 11.19 17.11
N TYR A 99 -15.49 10.33 17.40
CA TYR A 99 -15.68 8.88 17.32
C TYR A 99 -16.48 8.37 18.54
N PRO A 100 -17.27 7.29 18.39
CA PRO A 100 -18.02 6.69 19.51
C PRO A 100 -17.15 5.80 20.41
N TYR A 101 -15.82 5.91 20.29
CA TYR A 101 -14.82 5.12 20.99
C TYR A 101 -13.64 6.02 21.36
N LYS A 102 -12.75 5.53 22.22
CA LYS A 102 -11.56 6.29 22.63
C LYS A 102 -10.42 6.04 21.64
N GLU A 103 -9.68 7.10 21.32
CA GLU A 103 -8.40 7.02 20.62
C GLU A 103 -7.28 7.52 21.55
N GLU A 104 -6.12 6.87 21.47
CA GLU A 104 -4.91 7.24 22.20
C GLU A 104 -3.73 7.27 21.24
N GLU A 105 -3.03 8.40 21.16
CA GLU A 105 -1.68 8.42 20.60
C GLU A 105 -0.75 7.71 21.59
N ILE A 106 -0.05 6.70 21.09
CA ILE A 106 0.85 5.88 21.89
C ILE A 106 2.24 5.82 21.26
N THR A 107 3.20 5.41 22.07
CA THR A 107 4.55 5.15 21.64
C THR A 107 5.07 3.94 22.42
N PHE A 108 5.74 3.03 21.73
CA PHE A 108 6.35 1.85 22.33
C PHE A 108 7.77 1.66 21.80
N ALA A 109 8.59 0.90 22.53
CA ALA A 109 9.99 0.69 22.20
C ALA A 109 10.18 -0.69 21.57
N ASN A 110 10.93 -0.73 20.47
CA ASN A 110 11.65 -1.95 20.08
C ASN A 110 13.05 -1.88 20.70
N ALA A 111 13.21 -2.53 21.86
CA ALA A 111 14.42 -2.43 22.66
C ALA A 111 15.66 -3.00 21.95
N THR A 112 15.48 -4.05 21.15
CA THR A 112 16.57 -4.70 20.39
C THR A 112 17.14 -3.76 19.35
N ALA A 113 16.28 -3.11 18.57
CA ALA A 113 16.68 -2.15 17.55
C ALA A 113 16.96 -0.74 18.12
N LYS A 114 16.65 -0.50 19.40
CA LYS A 114 16.77 0.81 20.08
C LYS A 114 16.01 1.93 19.35
N ILE A 115 14.83 1.59 18.84
CA ILE A 115 13.94 2.55 18.18
C ILE A 115 12.63 2.69 18.96
N SER A 116 11.94 3.79 18.70
CA SER A 116 10.63 4.10 19.22
C SER A 116 9.62 4.14 18.08
N LEU A 117 8.53 3.39 18.24
CA LEU A 117 7.47 3.27 17.25
C LEU A 117 6.23 4.02 17.73
N ALA A 118 5.71 4.89 16.89
CA ALA A 118 4.55 5.71 17.17
C ALA A 118 3.29 5.10 16.56
N GLY A 119 2.17 5.17 17.27
CA GLY A 119 0.92 4.63 16.77
C GLY A 119 -0.30 5.22 17.43
N THR A 120 -1.45 4.69 17.04
CA THR A 120 -2.76 5.02 17.61
C THR A 120 -3.42 3.73 18.09
N LEU A 121 -3.77 3.68 19.37
CA LEU A 121 -4.60 2.63 19.96
C LEU A 121 -6.04 3.14 20.04
N THR A 122 -6.96 2.38 19.44
CA THR A 122 -8.40 2.63 19.53
C THR A 122 -9.03 1.62 20.48
N LEU A 123 -9.86 2.09 21.40
CA LEU A 123 -10.46 1.29 22.48
C LEU A 123 -11.99 1.38 22.41
N PRO A 124 -12.70 0.25 22.35
CA PRO A 124 -14.16 0.24 22.35
C PRO A 124 -14.74 0.95 23.59
N PRO A 125 -16.00 1.42 23.53
CA PRO A 125 -16.67 1.93 24.73
C PRO A 125 -16.83 0.80 25.77
N GLY A 126 -16.57 1.11 27.05
CA GLY A 126 -16.71 0.16 28.16
C GLY A 126 -15.44 0.02 29.00
N GLN A 127 -15.40 -0.99 29.87
CA GLN A 127 -14.28 -1.21 30.80
C GLN A 127 -13.28 -2.30 30.36
N GLY A 128 -13.58 -3.05 29.30
CA GLY A 128 -12.76 -4.21 28.88
C GLY A 128 -12.82 -5.38 29.89
N PRO A 129 -11.82 -6.29 29.88
CA PRO A 129 -10.70 -6.31 28.95
C PRO A 129 -11.17 -6.65 27.53
N PHE A 130 -10.70 -5.90 26.53
CA PHE A 130 -11.10 -6.07 25.14
C PHE A 130 -10.17 -7.04 24.39
N PRO A 131 -10.67 -7.87 23.46
CA PRO A 131 -9.81 -8.47 22.46
C PRO A 131 -9.14 -7.36 21.62
N ALA A 132 -7.97 -7.65 21.05
CA ALA A 132 -7.22 -6.65 20.31
C ALA A 132 -6.67 -7.16 18.98
N ALA A 133 -6.56 -6.27 18.00
CA ALA A 133 -5.93 -6.49 16.71
C ALA A 133 -4.73 -5.55 16.54
N ILE A 134 -3.63 -6.07 16.01
CA ILE A 134 -2.50 -5.26 15.52
C ILE A 134 -2.56 -5.29 14.00
N LEU A 135 -2.64 -4.12 13.37
CA LEU A 135 -2.63 -4.02 11.91
C LEU A 135 -1.20 -3.91 11.38
N LEU A 136 -0.82 -4.80 10.45
CA LEU A 136 0.52 -4.91 9.87
C LEU A 136 0.45 -4.52 8.39
N ALA A 137 1.04 -3.37 8.05
CA ALA A 137 0.95 -2.79 6.71
C ALA A 137 1.71 -3.63 5.66
N GLY A 138 1.31 -3.46 4.40
CA GLY A 138 1.93 -4.05 3.22
C GLY A 138 3.31 -3.49 2.91
N SER A 139 3.78 -3.68 1.67
CA SER A 139 5.11 -3.19 1.27
C SER A 139 5.15 -1.67 1.12
N GLY A 140 6.32 -1.10 1.37
CA GLY A 140 6.55 0.34 1.24
C GLY A 140 6.64 1.09 2.58
N PRO A 141 6.95 2.40 2.50
CA PRO A 141 7.11 3.28 3.67
C PRO A 141 5.74 3.71 4.23
N ASN A 142 4.97 2.77 4.78
CA ASN A 142 3.60 3.02 5.23
C ASN A 142 3.53 3.78 6.56
N ASP A 143 2.62 4.74 6.64
CA ASP A 143 2.13 5.29 7.91
C ASP A 143 1.16 4.30 8.58
N ARG A 144 0.71 4.61 9.81
CA ARG A 144 -0.25 3.79 10.56
C ARG A 144 -1.60 3.59 9.87
N ASP A 145 -1.95 4.42 8.90
CA ASP A 145 -3.23 4.37 8.19
C ASP A 145 -3.12 3.56 6.88
N GLU A 146 -1.91 3.12 6.53
CA GLU A 146 -1.56 2.52 5.24
C GLU A 146 -2.00 3.42 4.08
N SER A 147 -1.71 4.71 4.20
CA SER A 147 -2.17 5.73 3.25
C SER A 147 -1.65 5.48 1.83
N LEU A 148 -2.55 5.31 0.87
CA LEU A 148 -2.23 5.11 -0.55
C LEU A 148 -3.35 5.65 -1.44
N ALA A 149 -3.00 6.40 -2.49
CA ALA A 149 -3.97 7.00 -3.42
C ALA A 149 -5.12 7.74 -2.70
N GLY A 150 -4.78 8.40 -1.58
CA GLY A 150 -5.73 9.11 -0.72
C GLY A 150 -6.68 8.23 0.13
N HIS A 151 -6.62 6.91 0.00
CA HIS A 151 -7.27 5.97 0.92
C HIS A 151 -6.49 5.82 2.21
N ARG A 152 -7.20 5.40 3.26
CA ARG A 152 -6.66 5.08 4.59
C ARG A 152 -7.27 3.75 5.07
N PRO A 153 -6.92 2.62 4.44
CA PRO A 153 -7.58 1.33 4.68
C PRO A 153 -7.49 0.89 6.14
N PHE A 154 -6.35 1.12 6.81
CA PHE A 154 -6.23 0.76 8.22
C PHE A 154 -7.05 1.65 9.15
N LEU A 155 -7.27 2.92 8.79
CA LEU A 155 -8.19 3.79 9.54
C LEU A 155 -9.64 3.30 9.45
N VAL A 156 -10.09 2.93 8.25
CA VAL A 156 -11.45 2.39 8.04
C VAL A 156 -11.62 1.05 8.76
N LEU A 157 -10.64 0.16 8.66
CA LEU A 157 -10.68 -1.14 9.32
C LEU A 157 -10.66 -1.00 10.85
N ALA A 158 -9.84 -0.11 11.40
CA ALA A 158 -9.81 0.14 12.84
C ALA A 158 -11.14 0.70 13.37
N ASP A 159 -11.74 1.68 12.69
CA ASP A 159 -13.06 2.21 13.07
C ASP A 159 -14.12 1.11 13.08
N HIS A 160 -14.15 0.28 12.03
CA HIS A 160 -15.10 -0.85 11.92
C HIS A 160 -14.94 -1.86 13.06
N LEU A 161 -13.70 -2.31 13.33
CA LEU A 161 -13.42 -3.29 14.37
C LEU A 161 -13.65 -2.73 15.78
N THR A 162 -13.27 -1.48 16.03
CA THR A 162 -13.48 -0.84 17.34
C THR A 162 -14.96 -0.63 17.65
N ARG A 163 -15.79 -0.27 16.66
CA ARG A 163 -17.25 -0.24 16.82
C ARG A 163 -17.85 -1.62 17.14
N LYS A 164 -17.16 -2.70 16.76
CA LYS A 164 -17.55 -4.09 17.05
C LYS A 164 -16.93 -4.66 18.33
N GLY A 165 -16.29 -3.83 19.16
CA GLY A 165 -15.79 -4.28 20.48
C GLY A 165 -14.36 -4.81 20.47
N ILE A 166 -13.59 -4.57 19.39
CA ILE A 166 -12.19 -5.00 19.26
C ILE A 166 -11.28 -3.78 19.34
N ALA A 167 -10.35 -3.76 20.29
CA ALA A 167 -9.32 -2.72 20.33
C ALA A 167 -8.37 -2.86 19.14
N VAL A 168 -7.93 -1.76 18.53
CA VAL A 168 -7.03 -1.83 17.37
C VAL A 168 -5.83 -0.94 17.56
N LEU A 169 -4.64 -1.54 17.45
CA LEU A 169 -3.37 -0.84 17.35
C LEU A 169 -2.95 -0.73 15.89
N ARG A 170 -2.66 0.50 15.49
CA ARG A 170 -2.04 0.86 14.21
C ARG A 170 -0.79 1.67 14.49
N PHE A 171 0.30 1.43 13.78
CA PHE A 171 1.56 2.11 14.05
C PHE A 171 2.31 2.43 12.76
N ASP A 172 3.08 3.51 12.78
CA ASP A 172 3.91 3.92 11.65
C ASP A 172 5.10 2.94 11.58
N LYS A 173 5.44 2.45 10.38
CA LYS A 173 6.66 1.64 10.21
C LYS A 173 7.88 2.43 10.70
N ARG A 174 8.94 1.72 11.11
CA ARG A 174 10.20 2.36 11.53
C ARG A 174 10.68 3.39 10.50
N GLY A 175 11.15 4.54 10.98
CA GLY A 175 11.59 5.66 10.13
C GLY A 175 10.47 6.40 9.38
N ILE A 176 9.20 6.01 9.54
CA ILE A 176 8.05 6.65 8.90
C ILE A 176 7.20 7.39 9.94
N GLY A 177 6.57 8.50 9.52
CA GLY A 177 5.67 9.26 10.38
C GLY A 177 6.38 9.77 11.63
N LYS A 178 5.90 9.37 12.81
CA LYS A 178 6.51 9.73 14.10
C LYS A 178 7.42 8.62 14.67
N SER A 179 7.52 7.48 14.00
CA SER A 179 8.43 6.40 14.40
C SER A 179 9.88 6.77 14.06
N THR A 180 10.81 6.46 14.99
CA THR A 180 12.24 6.59 14.72
C THR A 180 12.77 5.38 13.96
N GLY A 181 14.03 5.40 13.53
CA GLY A 181 14.70 4.28 12.86
C GLY A 181 14.98 4.54 11.39
N ASP A 182 15.43 3.51 10.69
CA ASP A 182 15.82 3.57 9.29
C ASP A 182 15.00 2.57 8.48
N TYR A 183 14.09 3.09 7.65
CA TYR A 183 13.27 2.28 6.75
C TYR A 183 14.10 1.74 5.56
N ALA A 184 15.03 2.53 5.02
CA ALA A 184 15.71 2.23 3.76
C ALA A 184 16.57 0.96 3.84
N ASN A 185 17.11 0.68 5.03
CA ASN A 185 17.92 -0.51 5.30
C ASN A 185 17.17 -1.64 6.02
N ALA A 186 15.87 -1.47 6.28
CA ALA A 186 15.07 -2.47 6.99
C ALA A 186 14.67 -3.65 6.08
N THR A 187 14.49 -4.82 6.67
CA THR A 187 13.93 -6.00 6.00
C THR A 187 12.58 -6.41 6.59
N MET A 188 11.99 -7.48 6.09
CA MET A 188 10.76 -8.03 6.67
C MET A 188 10.99 -8.60 8.09
N GLU A 189 12.20 -9.08 8.42
CA GLU A 189 12.54 -9.51 9.79
C GLU A 189 12.49 -8.33 10.77
N ASP A 190 12.98 -7.18 10.34
CA ASP A 190 12.91 -5.95 11.10
C ASP A 190 11.45 -5.54 11.38
N PHE A 191 10.59 -5.59 10.36
CA PHE A 191 9.17 -5.29 10.51
C PHE A 191 8.44 -6.32 11.39
N ALA A 192 8.85 -7.59 11.35
CA ALA A 192 8.34 -8.60 12.27
C ALA A 192 8.73 -8.31 13.72
N ALA A 193 9.98 -7.94 13.98
CA ALA A 193 10.44 -7.55 15.31
C ALA A 193 9.71 -6.30 15.86
N ASP A 194 9.36 -5.35 14.98
CA ASP A 194 8.55 -4.18 15.34
C ASP A 194 7.12 -4.57 15.75
N ALA A 195 6.50 -5.49 15.01
CA ALA A 195 5.19 -6.03 15.33
C ALA A 195 5.19 -6.88 16.62
N GLU A 196 6.27 -7.62 16.89
CA GLU A 196 6.46 -8.31 18.18
C GLU A 196 6.57 -7.33 19.35
N ALA A 197 7.27 -6.20 19.16
CA ALA A 197 7.32 -5.14 20.16
C ALA A 197 5.93 -4.51 20.39
N ALA A 198 5.11 -4.39 19.34
CA ALA A 198 3.72 -3.95 19.44
C ALA A 198 2.86 -4.93 20.25
N LEU A 199 3.01 -6.24 19.98
CA LEU A 199 2.35 -7.31 20.75
C LEU A 199 2.76 -7.29 22.23
N ALA A 200 4.06 -7.19 22.51
CA ALA A 200 4.58 -7.08 23.86
C ALA A 200 4.03 -5.84 24.59
N TYR A 201 3.94 -4.70 23.90
CA TYR A 201 3.34 -3.48 24.45
C TYR A 201 1.86 -3.67 24.78
N LEU A 202 1.06 -4.22 23.87
CA LEU A 202 -0.38 -4.44 24.13
C LEU A 202 -0.63 -5.40 25.30
N LYS A 203 0.22 -6.41 25.50
CA LYS A 203 0.15 -7.30 26.67
C LYS A 203 0.33 -6.57 28.02
N THR A 204 0.89 -5.37 28.03
CA THR A 204 1.02 -4.54 29.25
C THR A 204 -0.23 -3.73 29.59
N ARG A 205 -1.17 -3.60 28.65
CA ARG A 205 -2.38 -2.78 28.78
C ARG A 205 -3.46 -3.56 29.53
N LYS A 206 -3.93 -3.03 30.66
CA LYS A 206 -4.94 -3.68 31.52
C LYS A 206 -6.34 -3.68 30.90
N GLU A 207 -6.57 -2.77 29.97
CA GLU A 207 -7.81 -2.62 29.22
C GLU A 207 -7.95 -3.72 28.15
N LEU A 208 -6.89 -4.49 27.88
CA LEU A 208 -6.85 -5.51 26.83
C LEU A 208 -6.75 -6.91 27.45
N ASP A 209 -7.41 -7.88 26.82
CA ASP A 209 -7.25 -9.29 27.16
C ASP A 209 -6.00 -9.82 26.48
N ALA A 210 -4.93 -9.99 27.25
CA ALA A 210 -3.63 -10.45 26.76
C ALA A 210 -3.66 -11.83 26.10
N LYS A 211 -4.73 -12.62 26.28
CA LYS A 211 -4.93 -13.93 25.62
C LYS A 211 -5.74 -13.85 24.32
N LYS A 212 -6.22 -12.66 23.94
CA LYS A 212 -7.08 -12.42 22.79
C LYS A 212 -6.53 -11.33 21.86
N ILE A 213 -5.21 -11.26 21.74
CA ILE A 213 -4.51 -10.36 20.82
C ILE A 213 -4.18 -11.12 19.54
N GLY A 214 -4.65 -10.63 18.41
CA GLY A 214 -4.35 -11.19 17.09
C GLY A 214 -3.69 -10.19 16.15
N LEU A 215 -3.29 -10.68 14.98
CA LEU A 215 -2.61 -9.92 13.94
C LEU A 215 -3.47 -9.86 12.68
N ILE A 216 -3.58 -8.69 12.05
CA ILE A 216 -4.21 -8.54 10.73
C ILE A 216 -3.17 -7.93 9.82
N GLY A 217 -2.72 -8.69 8.82
CA GLY A 217 -1.65 -8.28 7.92
C GLY A 217 -2.13 -8.12 6.49
N HIS A 218 -1.86 -6.97 5.88
CA HIS A 218 -2.14 -6.73 4.46
C HIS A 218 -0.88 -6.94 3.61
N SER A 219 -0.99 -7.64 2.47
CA SER A 219 0.11 -7.85 1.52
C SER A 219 1.37 -8.42 2.22
N GLU A 220 2.49 -7.69 2.26
CA GLU A 220 3.68 -8.05 3.07
C GLU A 220 3.34 -8.35 4.54
N GLY A 221 2.45 -7.57 5.16
CA GLY A 221 1.96 -7.84 6.51
C GLY A 221 1.32 -9.23 6.66
N GLY A 222 0.73 -9.76 5.58
CA GLY A 222 0.20 -11.12 5.51
C GLY A 222 1.28 -12.22 5.50
N MET A 223 2.53 -11.89 5.16
CA MET A 223 3.70 -12.76 5.39
C MET A 223 4.28 -12.58 6.80
N ILE A 224 4.26 -11.36 7.34
CA ILE A 224 4.78 -11.06 8.68
C ILE A 224 3.94 -11.72 9.78
N ALA A 225 2.61 -11.73 9.66
CA ALA A 225 1.73 -12.32 10.66
C ALA A 225 2.04 -13.81 10.95
N PRO A 226 2.12 -14.72 9.96
CA PRO A 226 2.53 -16.10 10.20
C PRO A 226 4.00 -16.23 10.59
N LEU A 227 4.89 -15.33 10.14
CA LEU A 227 6.28 -15.31 10.60
C LEU A 227 6.37 -15.17 12.13
N ILE A 228 5.53 -14.34 12.74
CA ILE A 228 5.45 -14.16 14.19
C ILE A 228 4.70 -15.32 14.86
N ALA A 229 3.52 -15.68 14.33
CA ALA A 229 2.66 -16.71 14.92
C ALA A 229 3.31 -18.12 14.90
N ALA A 230 4.26 -18.37 14.00
CA ALA A 230 5.01 -19.62 13.90
C ALA A 230 5.90 -19.92 15.13
N HIS A 231 6.30 -18.90 15.90
CA HIS A 231 7.16 -19.08 17.08
C HIS A 231 6.65 -18.37 18.34
N SER A 232 5.50 -17.68 18.26
CA SER A 232 4.88 -17.01 19.39
C SER A 232 3.54 -17.64 19.77
N GLY A 233 3.46 -18.23 20.96
CA GLY A 233 2.21 -18.70 21.55
C GLY A 233 1.30 -17.58 22.07
N ASP A 234 1.72 -16.32 21.95
CA ASP A 234 0.96 -15.15 22.40
C ASP A 234 -0.01 -14.61 21.34
N VAL A 235 0.06 -15.09 20.10
CA VAL A 235 -0.84 -14.69 19.01
C VAL A 235 -2.09 -15.57 19.04
N ALA A 236 -3.23 -14.96 19.36
CA ALA A 236 -4.49 -15.68 19.55
C ALA A 236 -5.17 -16.11 18.24
N TRP A 237 -4.96 -15.35 17.15
CA TRP A 237 -5.51 -15.58 15.81
C TRP A 237 -4.80 -14.65 14.81
N ILE A 238 -4.84 -14.98 13.53
CA ILE A 238 -4.36 -14.09 12.45
C ILE A 238 -5.36 -13.97 11.30
N VAL A 239 -5.32 -12.81 10.62
CA VAL A 239 -6.05 -12.55 9.37
C VAL A 239 -5.06 -12.05 8.31
N LEU A 240 -5.01 -12.72 7.17
CA LEU A 240 -4.14 -12.41 6.03
C LEU A 240 -4.98 -11.74 4.94
N LEU A 241 -4.79 -10.45 4.72
CA LEU A 241 -5.49 -9.66 3.70
C LEU A 241 -4.59 -9.55 2.48
N ALA A 242 -4.99 -10.15 1.36
CA ALA A 242 -4.17 -10.22 0.16
C ALA A 242 -2.72 -10.70 0.44
N GLY A 243 -2.57 -11.65 1.37
CA GLY A 243 -1.27 -12.16 1.82
C GLY A 243 -0.68 -13.15 0.82
N PRO A 244 0.60 -13.02 0.42
CA PRO A 244 1.20 -14.00 -0.48
C PRO A 244 1.46 -15.35 0.20
N GLY A 245 1.13 -16.43 -0.51
CA GLY A 245 1.44 -17.83 -0.16
C GLY A 245 2.55 -18.45 -1.03
N LEU A 246 2.99 -17.72 -2.06
CA LEU A 246 4.11 -18.05 -2.93
C LEU A 246 5.41 -17.45 -2.38
N THR A 247 6.56 -17.85 -2.95
CA THR A 247 7.82 -17.12 -2.67
C THR A 247 7.74 -15.70 -3.21
N GLY A 248 8.59 -14.79 -2.71
CA GLY A 248 8.62 -13.42 -3.24
C GLY A 248 8.90 -13.35 -4.73
N GLU A 249 9.84 -14.15 -5.24
CA GLU A 249 10.09 -14.24 -6.69
C GLU A 249 8.87 -14.72 -7.48
N GLU A 250 8.23 -15.82 -7.05
CA GLU A 250 7.02 -16.33 -7.71
C GLU A 250 5.91 -15.27 -7.71
N THR A 251 5.76 -14.55 -6.60
CA THR A 251 4.80 -13.46 -6.43
C THR A 251 5.08 -12.32 -7.40
N LEU A 252 6.30 -11.79 -7.43
CA LEU A 252 6.66 -10.63 -8.28
C LEU A 252 6.58 -10.95 -9.78
N LEU A 253 7.00 -12.15 -10.18
CA LEU A 253 6.90 -12.60 -11.57
C LEU A 253 5.44 -12.72 -12.02
N LEU A 254 4.58 -13.29 -11.17
CA LEU A 254 3.16 -13.45 -11.48
C LEU A 254 2.43 -12.11 -11.44
N GLN A 255 2.72 -11.26 -10.46
CA GLN A 255 2.20 -9.89 -10.36
C GLN A 255 2.48 -9.10 -11.64
N SER A 256 3.74 -9.06 -12.07
CA SER A 256 4.13 -8.32 -13.28
C SER A 256 3.39 -8.84 -14.52
N GLU A 257 3.26 -10.15 -14.65
CA GLU A 257 2.55 -10.77 -15.77
C GLU A 257 1.07 -10.43 -15.79
N LEU A 258 0.38 -10.55 -14.64
CA LEU A 258 -1.05 -10.28 -14.53
C LEU A 258 -1.39 -8.80 -14.75
N ILE A 259 -0.60 -7.88 -14.20
CA ILE A 259 -0.77 -6.44 -14.42
C ILE A 259 -0.59 -6.09 -15.90
N LEU A 260 0.45 -6.61 -16.55
CA LEU A 260 0.68 -6.34 -17.98
C LEU A 260 -0.45 -6.90 -18.85
N LYS A 261 -0.96 -8.11 -18.55
CA LYS A 261 -2.12 -8.69 -19.25
C LYS A 261 -3.37 -7.83 -19.08
N ALA A 262 -3.66 -7.41 -17.85
CA ALA A 262 -4.82 -6.55 -17.57
C ALA A 262 -4.70 -5.15 -18.19
N ALA A 263 -3.48 -4.71 -18.50
CA ALA A 263 -3.19 -3.48 -19.23
C ALA A 263 -3.16 -3.66 -20.76
N ASP A 264 -3.67 -4.79 -21.28
CA ASP A 264 -3.71 -5.14 -22.72
C ASP A 264 -2.34 -5.13 -23.41
N VAL A 265 -1.26 -5.38 -22.66
CA VAL A 265 0.08 -5.58 -23.23
C VAL A 265 0.14 -6.96 -23.92
N ASN A 266 0.72 -7.03 -25.12
CA ASN A 266 0.75 -8.29 -25.86
C ASN A 266 1.72 -9.32 -25.26
N ASP A 267 1.43 -10.61 -25.50
CA ASP A 267 2.20 -11.74 -24.95
C ASP A 267 3.70 -11.70 -25.26
N GLY A 268 4.10 -11.15 -26.42
CA GLY A 268 5.51 -11.01 -26.79
C GLY A 268 6.25 -10.04 -25.86
N GLN A 269 5.66 -8.88 -25.57
CA GLN A 269 6.22 -7.90 -24.65
C GLN A 269 6.21 -8.41 -23.20
N ILE A 270 5.16 -9.15 -22.82
CA ILE A 270 5.08 -9.81 -21.50
C ILE A 270 6.21 -10.83 -21.33
N ALA A 271 6.48 -11.64 -22.35
CA ALA A 271 7.58 -12.61 -22.31
C ALA A 271 8.95 -11.92 -22.13
N VAL A 272 9.16 -10.79 -22.82
CA VAL A 272 10.38 -9.97 -22.66
C VAL A 272 10.50 -9.42 -21.24
N ALA A 273 9.44 -8.84 -20.68
CA ALA A 273 9.44 -8.31 -19.32
C ALA A 273 9.68 -9.42 -18.28
N ARG A 274 9.06 -10.60 -18.47
CA ARG A 274 9.24 -11.77 -17.60
C ARG A 274 10.68 -12.27 -17.61
N GLU A 275 11.31 -12.31 -18.79
CA GLU A 275 12.71 -12.74 -18.91
C GLU A 275 13.67 -11.72 -18.29
N PHE A 276 13.44 -10.43 -18.51
CA PHE A 276 14.18 -9.37 -17.82
C PHE A 276 14.09 -9.50 -16.31
N ASN A 277 12.89 -9.66 -15.74
CA ASN A 277 12.70 -9.79 -14.30
C ASN A 277 13.45 -11.00 -13.74
N LYS A 278 13.43 -12.16 -14.41
CA LYS A 278 14.21 -13.34 -13.99
C LYS A 278 15.71 -13.07 -13.93
N GLN A 279 16.26 -12.41 -14.95
CA GLN A 279 17.68 -12.07 -14.99
C GLN A 279 18.03 -11.06 -13.89
N ALA A 280 17.20 -10.02 -13.69
CA ALA A 280 17.37 -9.04 -12.63
C ALA A 280 17.34 -9.70 -11.24
N TYR A 281 16.39 -10.60 -10.98
CA TYR A 281 16.27 -11.30 -9.71
C TYR A 281 17.44 -12.25 -9.46
N ALA A 282 17.95 -12.92 -10.50
CA ALA A 282 19.18 -13.70 -10.40
C ALA A 282 20.39 -12.84 -10.00
N LEU A 283 20.51 -11.62 -10.56
CA LEU A 283 21.55 -10.67 -10.16
C LEU A 283 21.40 -10.24 -8.69
N VAL A 284 20.18 -9.92 -8.24
CA VAL A 284 19.91 -9.54 -6.83
C VAL A 284 20.37 -10.61 -5.84
N ARG A 285 20.20 -11.89 -6.18
CA ARG A 285 20.64 -13.02 -5.33
C ARG A 285 22.15 -13.24 -5.35
N GLN A 286 22.77 -13.07 -6.52
CA GLN A 286 24.19 -13.36 -6.71
C GLN A 286 25.09 -12.23 -6.20
N GLU A 287 24.69 -10.97 -6.42
CA GLU A 287 25.48 -9.80 -6.05
C GLU A 287 25.00 -9.22 -4.71
N LYS A 288 25.86 -9.35 -3.69
CA LYS A 288 25.57 -8.90 -2.32
C LYS A 288 25.98 -7.45 -2.10
N ASP A 289 26.98 -6.97 -2.84
CA ASP A 289 27.38 -5.56 -2.77
C ASP A 289 26.34 -4.70 -3.49
N SER A 290 25.75 -3.74 -2.77
CA SER A 290 24.62 -2.97 -3.30
C SER A 290 25.03 -2.01 -4.41
N ALA A 291 26.27 -1.48 -4.37
CA ALA A 291 26.78 -0.59 -5.41
C ALA A 291 27.09 -1.38 -6.70
N ALA A 292 27.74 -2.54 -6.58
CA ALA A 292 27.99 -3.44 -7.70
C ALA A 292 26.68 -3.98 -8.30
N LEU A 293 25.68 -4.31 -7.46
CA LEU A 293 24.36 -4.73 -7.91
C LEU A 293 23.68 -3.62 -8.72
N GLN A 294 23.73 -2.38 -8.24
CA GLN A 294 23.17 -1.24 -8.96
C GLN A 294 23.79 -1.07 -10.35
N VAL A 295 25.12 -1.20 -10.48
CA VAL A 295 25.80 -1.14 -11.78
C VAL A 295 25.32 -2.28 -12.70
N LYS A 296 25.30 -3.53 -12.19
CA LYS A 296 24.86 -4.70 -12.98
C LYS A 296 23.41 -4.60 -13.45
N LEU A 297 22.52 -4.10 -12.58
CA LEU A 297 21.12 -3.88 -12.94
C LEU A 297 20.97 -2.77 -13.98
N ASN A 298 21.73 -1.67 -13.86
CA ASN A 298 21.77 -0.64 -14.89
C ASN A 298 22.25 -1.20 -16.24
N ASP A 299 23.33 -1.98 -16.26
CA ASP A 299 23.83 -2.61 -17.49
C ASP A 299 22.79 -3.55 -18.11
N LEU A 300 22.08 -4.32 -17.29
CA LEU A 300 20.97 -5.17 -17.74
C LEU A 300 19.84 -4.35 -18.35
N VAL A 301 19.44 -3.25 -17.72
CA VAL A 301 18.41 -2.35 -18.25
C VAL A 301 18.81 -1.82 -19.63
N HIS A 302 20.02 -1.26 -19.76
CA HIS A 302 20.52 -0.66 -21.00
C HIS A 302 20.69 -1.68 -22.13
N SER A 303 21.06 -2.91 -21.81
CA SER A 303 21.21 -4.00 -22.80
C SER A 303 19.88 -4.68 -23.17
N SER A 304 18.80 -4.42 -22.41
CA SER A 304 17.49 -5.01 -22.65
C SER A 304 16.58 -4.10 -23.48
N ALA A 305 15.51 -4.67 -24.05
CA ALA A 305 14.45 -3.92 -24.72
C ALA A 305 13.62 -3.05 -23.75
N MET A 306 13.85 -3.13 -22.43
CA MET A 306 13.18 -2.29 -21.44
C MET A 306 13.62 -0.83 -21.53
N SER A 307 14.89 -0.57 -21.86
CA SER A 307 15.41 0.80 -22.07
C SER A 307 14.63 1.61 -23.10
N ALA A 308 14.05 0.94 -24.11
CA ALA A 308 13.21 1.57 -25.14
C ALA A 308 11.72 1.63 -24.76
N SER A 309 11.30 0.87 -23.75
CA SER A 309 9.87 0.67 -23.41
C SER A 309 9.42 1.47 -22.19
N LEU A 310 10.34 1.86 -21.30
CA LEU A 310 10.04 2.58 -20.07
C LEU A 310 10.83 3.90 -19.97
N PRO A 311 10.27 4.95 -19.34
CA PRO A 311 11.00 6.17 -19.06
C PRO A 311 12.24 5.89 -18.19
N PRO A 312 13.36 6.62 -18.37
CA PRO A 312 14.59 6.41 -17.59
C PRO A 312 14.36 6.47 -16.07
N GLU A 313 13.46 7.31 -15.60
CA GLU A 313 13.22 7.52 -14.16
C GLU A 313 12.46 6.35 -13.54
N ALA A 314 11.60 5.70 -14.33
CA ALA A 314 10.92 4.48 -13.92
C ALA A 314 11.92 3.33 -13.80
N LEU A 315 12.86 3.24 -14.73
CA LEU A 315 13.95 2.27 -14.71
C LEU A 315 14.90 2.51 -13.54
N GLU A 316 15.33 3.75 -13.31
CA GLU A 316 16.17 4.13 -12.16
C GLU A 316 15.50 3.79 -10.83
N SER A 317 14.21 4.10 -10.70
CA SER A 317 13.42 3.78 -9.49
C SER A 317 13.32 2.27 -9.27
N GLN A 318 13.10 1.51 -10.34
CA GLN A 318 13.04 0.05 -10.29
C GLN A 318 14.39 -0.56 -9.89
N VAL A 319 15.50 -0.08 -10.47
CA VAL A 319 16.86 -0.51 -10.12
C VAL A 319 17.16 -0.19 -8.66
N HIS A 320 16.82 1.02 -8.20
CA HIS A 320 17.02 1.41 -6.81
C HIS A 320 16.24 0.50 -5.84
N LEU A 321 14.97 0.22 -6.13
CA LEU A 321 14.16 -0.69 -5.34
C LEU A 321 14.77 -2.09 -5.28
N MET A 322 15.17 -2.64 -6.43
CA MET A 322 15.80 -3.98 -6.53
C MET A 322 17.12 -4.08 -5.75
N ALA A 323 17.84 -2.96 -5.60
CA ALA A 323 19.09 -2.91 -4.85
C ALA A 323 18.91 -2.83 -3.32
N THR A 324 17.69 -2.64 -2.81
CA THR A 324 17.45 -2.52 -1.36
C THR A 324 17.64 -3.85 -0.62
N PRO A 325 18.03 -3.81 0.67
CA PRO A 325 18.04 -5.01 1.52
C PRO A 325 16.68 -5.68 1.60
N TRP A 326 15.62 -4.88 1.70
CA TRP A 326 14.23 -5.34 1.69
C TRP A 326 13.91 -6.20 0.47
N PHE A 327 14.21 -5.71 -0.73
CA PHE A 327 13.86 -6.42 -1.96
C PHE A 327 14.54 -7.78 -2.06
N ARG A 328 15.83 -7.85 -1.70
CA ARG A 328 16.56 -9.12 -1.65
C ARG A 328 15.93 -10.09 -0.65
N PHE A 329 15.60 -9.61 0.54
CA PHE A 329 14.94 -10.44 1.55
C PHE A 329 13.59 -10.95 1.05
N PHE A 330 12.73 -10.04 0.54
CA PHE A 330 11.41 -10.37 0.05
C PHE A 330 11.47 -11.42 -1.07
N LEU A 331 12.38 -11.23 -2.04
CA LEU A 331 12.56 -12.14 -3.18
C LEU A 331 12.84 -13.59 -2.76
N ASP A 332 13.63 -13.79 -1.70
CA ASP A 332 14.03 -15.11 -1.20
C ASP A 332 13.06 -15.69 -0.19
N TYR A 333 12.21 -14.87 0.41
CA TYR A 333 11.32 -15.32 1.47
C TYR A 333 10.26 -16.29 0.94
N ASP A 334 10.09 -17.38 1.69
CA ASP A 334 9.05 -18.38 1.50
C ASP A 334 8.12 -18.37 2.74
N PRO A 335 6.84 -17.99 2.61
CA PRO A 335 5.91 -17.96 3.73
C PRO A 335 5.46 -19.35 4.19
N ARG A 336 5.64 -20.40 3.38
CA ARG A 336 5.08 -21.73 3.63
C ARG A 336 5.61 -22.38 4.92
N PRO A 337 6.92 -22.35 5.24
CA PRO A 337 7.43 -22.91 6.50
C PRO A 337 6.87 -22.22 7.74
N ALA A 338 6.60 -20.91 7.69
CA ALA A 338 5.98 -20.18 8.80
C ALA A 338 4.48 -20.55 8.92
N LEU A 339 3.77 -20.60 7.80
CA LEU A 339 2.37 -21.06 7.75
C LEU A 339 2.21 -22.49 8.27
N GLN A 340 3.11 -23.42 7.92
CA GLN A 340 3.12 -24.80 8.43
C GLN A 340 3.31 -24.88 9.96
N LYS A 341 3.93 -23.87 10.57
CA LYS A 341 4.12 -23.82 12.03
C LYS A 341 3.03 -23.01 12.75
N THR A 342 2.17 -22.32 12.00
CA THR A 342 1.11 -21.49 12.55
C THR A 342 -0.04 -22.37 13.02
N MET A 343 -0.25 -22.42 14.34
CA MET A 343 -1.28 -23.26 14.97
C MET A 343 -2.49 -22.47 15.51
N CYS A 344 -2.38 -21.14 15.64
CA CYS A 344 -3.54 -20.30 15.95
C CYS A 344 -4.55 -20.28 14.78
N PRO A 345 -5.81 -19.88 15.01
CA PRO A 345 -6.80 -19.75 13.95
C PRO A 345 -6.36 -18.78 12.85
N VAL A 346 -6.56 -19.16 11.57
CA VAL A 346 -6.15 -18.36 10.40
C VAL A 346 -7.31 -18.07 9.45
N LEU A 347 -7.56 -16.80 9.15
CA LEU A 347 -8.33 -16.40 7.97
C LEU A 347 -7.39 -15.86 6.90
N ALA A 348 -7.51 -16.33 5.66
CA ALA A 348 -6.88 -15.70 4.50
C ALA A 348 -7.94 -15.22 3.50
N LEU A 349 -7.87 -13.95 3.12
CA LEU A 349 -8.81 -13.25 2.24
C LEU A 349 -8.05 -12.64 1.07
N ASN A 350 -8.47 -12.93 -0.17
CA ASN A 350 -7.99 -12.22 -1.35
C ASN A 350 -9.19 -11.74 -2.19
N GLY A 351 -9.02 -10.63 -2.90
CA GLY A 351 -9.97 -10.22 -3.91
C GLY A 351 -9.82 -11.02 -5.20
N GLU A 352 -10.92 -11.38 -5.85
CA GLU A 352 -10.94 -12.10 -7.14
C GLU A 352 -10.11 -11.40 -8.22
N LYS A 353 -10.11 -10.06 -8.21
CA LYS A 353 -9.38 -9.21 -9.16
C LYS A 353 -8.03 -8.73 -8.60
N ASP A 354 -7.50 -9.37 -7.57
CA ASP A 354 -6.16 -9.07 -7.10
C ASP A 354 -5.10 -9.52 -8.11
N LEU A 355 -4.48 -8.55 -8.79
CA LEU A 355 -3.41 -8.78 -9.76
C LEU A 355 -2.02 -8.79 -9.11
N GLN A 356 -1.89 -8.40 -7.85
CA GLN A 356 -0.61 -8.32 -7.14
C GLN A 356 -0.33 -9.57 -6.33
N VAL A 357 -1.37 -10.11 -5.70
CA VAL A 357 -1.33 -11.38 -4.97
C VAL A 357 -2.48 -12.22 -5.48
N SER A 358 -2.22 -12.90 -6.61
CA SER A 358 -3.24 -13.64 -7.34
C SER A 358 -3.99 -14.61 -6.41
N PRO A 359 -5.33 -14.54 -6.34
CA PRO A 359 -6.08 -15.21 -5.29
C PRO A 359 -5.97 -16.73 -5.39
N LYS A 360 -6.14 -17.27 -6.61
CA LYS A 360 -6.10 -18.71 -6.88
C LYS A 360 -4.81 -19.37 -6.42
N GLU A 361 -3.65 -18.85 -6.83
CA GLU A 361 -2.36 -19.44 -6.50
C GLU A 361 -2.03 -19.25 -5.02
N ASN A 362 -2.22 -18.05 -4.48
CA ASN A 362 -1.82 -17.72 -3.11
C ASN A 362 -2.70 -18.41 -2.07
N LEU A 363 -4.04 -18.34 -2.21
CA LEU A 363 -4.96 -19.00 -1.28
C LEU A 363 -4.75 -20.53 -1.27
N ALA A 364 -4.52 -21.14 -2.44
CA ALA A 364 -4.26 -22.57 -2.54
C ALA A 364 -2.96 -22.97 -1.81
N LYS A 365 -1.89 -22.16 -1.92
CA LYS A 365 -0.63 -22.41 -1.22
C LYS A 365 -0.74 -22.20 0.29
N ILE A 366 -1.44 -21.15 0.72
CA ILE A 366 -1.72 -20.90 2.15
C ILE A 366 -2.50 -22.08 2.75
N GLN A 367 -3.60 -22.46 2.10
CA GLN A 367 -4.41 -23.60 2.53
C GLN A 367 -3.58 -24.87 2.64
N LYS A 368 -2.78 -25.19 1.62
CA LYS A 368 -1.94 -26.40 1.63
C LYS A 368 -0.90 -26.36 2.75
N ALA A 369 -0.25 -25.22 2.98
CA ALA A 369 0.74 -25.06 4.04
C ALA A 369 0.12 -25.26 5.43
N LEU A 370 -1.05 -24.66 5.69
CA LEU A 370 -1.78 -24.83 6.96
C LEU A 370 -2.23 -26.28 7.17
N GLN A 371 -2.72 -26.94 6.12
CA GLN A 371 -3.08 -28.37 6.15
C GLN A 371 -1.88 -29.26 6.47
N ASP A 372 -0.74 -29.02 5.82
CA ASP A 372 0.50 -29.78 6.03
C ASP A 372 1.07 -29.55 7.44
N GLY A 373 0.90 -28.34 7.96
CA GLY A 373 1.21 -27.98 9.35
C GLY A 373 0.30 -28.62 10.39
N GLY A 374 -0.84 -29.18 9.96
CA GLY A 374 -1.82 -29.78 10.84
C GLY A 374 -2.75 -28.78 11.53
N ASN A 375 -2.79 -27.52 11.10
CA ASN A 375 -3.74 -26.54 11.59
C ASN A 375 -5.18 -27.01 11.28
N LYS A 376 -6.07 -26.91 12.28
CA LYS A 376 -7.46 -27.40 12.21
C LYS A 376 -8.50 -26.30 12.16
N ASP A 377 -8.09 -25.05 12.32
CA ASP A 377 -8.97 -23.90 12.40
C ASP A 377 -8.48 -22.83 11.43
N PHE A 378 -8.83 -23.00 10.16
CA PHE A 378 -8.51 -22.00 9.15
C PHE A 378 -9.59 -21.90 8.09
N GLN A 379 -9.64 -20.74 7.44
CA GLN A 379 -10.52 -20.47 6.32
C GLN A 379 -9.78 -19.68 5.25
N THR A 380 -9.93 -20.09 3.99
CA THR A 380 -9.48 -19.31 2.81
C THR A 380 -10.71 -18.82 2.07
N VAL A 381 -10.70 -17.54 1.66
CA VAL A 381 -11.85 -16.89 1.04
C VAL A 381 -11.37 -16.01 -0.10
N GLU A 382 -11.92 -16.26 -1.29
CA GLU A 382 -11.83 -15.37 -2.44
C GLU A 382 -13.09 -14.50 -2.47
N LEU A 383 -12.92 -13.18 -2.46
CA LEU A 383 -14.01 -12.21 -2.45
C LEU A 383 -14.30 -11.71 -3.88
N PRO A 384 -15.51 -11.96 -4.42
CA PRO A 384 -15.84 -11.61 -5.80
C PRO A 384 -15.67 -10.11 -6.11
N GLY A 385 -15.09 -9.81 -7.27
CA GLY A 385 -14.95 -8.46 -7.80
C GLY A 385 -14.00 -7.52 -7.05
N LEU A 386 -13.34 -7.95 -5.98
CA LEU A 386 -12.45 -7.10 -5.19
C LEU A 386 -11.00 -7.10 -5.75
N ASN A 387 -10.32 -5.96 -5.69
CA ASN A 387 -8.90 -5.83 -6.02
C ASN A 387 -7.99 -6.12 -4.81
N HIS A 388 -6.69 -5.83 -4.94
CA HIS A 388 -5.70 -6.01 -3.88
C HIS A 388 -6.02 -5.26 -2.58
N LEU A 389 -6.56 -4.03 -2.68
CA LEU A 389 -6.96 -3.23 -1.51
C LEU A 389 -8.33 -3.66 -0.95
N LEU A 390 -8.88 -4.78 -1.44
CA LEU A 390 -10.22 -5.28 -1.13
C LEU A 390 -11.33 -4.28 -1.48
N GLN A 391 -11.15 -3.52 -2.56
CA GLN A 391 -12.15 -2.60 -3.11
C GLN A 391 -12.82 -3.22 -4.33
N HIS A 392 -14.10 -2.95 -4.56
CA HIS A 392 -14.74 -3.32 -5.82
C HIS A 392 -14.05 -2.60 -6.98
N ALA A 393 -13.52 -3.38 -7.93
CA ALA A 393 -12.75 -2.84 -9.04
C ALA A 393 -13.23 -3.35 -10.40
N PRO A 394 -13.09 -2.57 -11.48
CA PRO A 394 -13.35 -3.02 -12.85
C PRO A 394 -12.35 -4.09 -13.30
N ALA A 395 -11.04 -3.80 -13.27
CA ALA A 395 -9.99 -4.72 -13.73
C ALA A 395 -9.06 -5.19 -12.62
N GLY A 396 -8.94 -4.44 -11.52
CA GLY A 396 -8.02 -4.74 -10.43
C GLY A 396 -6.63 -4.11 -10.61
N LEU A 397 -6.48 -3.20 -11.57
CA LEU A 397 -5.21 -2.54 -11.86
C LEU A 397 -4.85 -1.53 -10.75
N PRO A 398 -3.57 -1.43 -10.34
CA PRO A 398 -3.16 -0.45 -9.32
C PRO A 398 -3.47 1.01 -9.67
N ASN A 399 -3.54 1.36 -10.96
CA ASN A 399 -3.88 2.71 -11.39
C ASN A 399 -5.37 3.07 -11.17
N GLU A 400 -6.24 2.08 -10.87
CA GLU A 400 -7.65 2.31 -10.54
C GLU A 400 -7.84 2.80 -9.10
N TYR A 401 -6.86 2.58 -8.19
CA TYR A 401 -7.04 2.86 -6.76
C TYR A 401 -7.51 4.28 -6.47
N GLY A 402 -6.90 5.28 -7.11
CA GLY A 402 -7.28 6.68 -6.92
C GLY A 402 -8.68 7.04 -7.42
N GLU A 403 -9.19 6.29 -8.40
CA GLU A 403 -10.50 6.50 -9.04
C GLU A 403 -11.65 5.87 -8.22
N ILE A 404 -11.35 4.90 -7.36
CA ILE A 404 -12.35 4.21 -6.54
C ILE A 404 -12.65 5.05 -5.29
N LEU A 405 -13.93 5.24 -4.97
CA LEU A 405 -14.34 5.98 -3.76
C LEU A 405 -14.29 5.10 -2.51
N GLU A 406 -14.66 3.83 -2.67
CA GLU A 406 -14.61 2.82 -1.62
C GLU A 406 -13.16 2.58 -1.19
N THR A 407 -12.87 2.68 0.10
CA THR A 407 -11.56 2.35 0.68
C THR A 407 -11.42 0.86 0.94
N MET A 408 -12.48 0.19 1.42
CA MET A 408 -12.50 -1.26 1.62
C MET A 408 -13.95 -1.74 1.56
N ALA A 409 -14.20 -2.83 0.84
CA ALA A 409 -15.53 -3.36 0.66
C ALA A 409 -16.18 -3.75 2.00
N PRO A 410 -17.46 -3.42 2.22
CA PRO A 410 -18.21 -3.87 3.40
C PRO A 410 -18.16 -5.40 3.61
N ASP A 411 -18.15 -6.18 2.53
CA ASP A 411 -18.08 -7.64 2.60
C ASP A 411 -16.73 -8.12 3.17
N ALA A 412 -15.63 -7.45 2.78
CA ALA A 412 -14.32 -7.70 3.37
C ALA A 412 -14.29 -7.30 4.86
N LEU A 413 -14.76 -6.09 5.19
CA LEU A 413 -14.84 -5.60 6.58
C LEU A 413 -15.65 -6.56 7.47
N ASN A 414 -16.78 -7.04 6.97
CA ASN A 414 -17.64 -7.98 7.68
C ASN A 414 -16.95 -9.32 7.87
N ALA A 415 -16.39 -9.93 6.80
CA ALA A 415 -15.68 -11.19 6.89
C ALA A 415 -14.55 -11.17 7.93
N ILE A 416 -13.75 -10.08 7.96
CA ILE A 416 -12.70 -9.89 8.96
C ILE A 416 -13.31 -9.84 10.36
N SER A 417 -14.29 -8.97 10.57
CA SER A 417 -14.87 -8.78 11.90
C SER A 417 -15.58 -10.01 12.44
N ASP A 418 -16.28 -10.76 11.58
CA ASP A 418 -17.03 -11.94 11.97
C ASP A 418 -16.08 -13.09 12.35
N TRP A 419 -14.95 -13.19 11.64
CA TRP A 419 -13.87 -14.10 12.01
C TRP A 419 -13.26 -13.74 13.36
N VAL A 420 -12.86 -12.48 13.55
CA VAL A 420 -12.24 -12.05 14.81
C VAL A 420 -13.20 -12.25 15.99
N LEU A 421 -14.48 -11.88 15.83
CA LEU A 421 -15.49 -12.08 16.87
C LEU A 421 -15.66 -13.56 17.23
N ARG A 422 -15.74 -14.45 16.24
CA ARG A 422 -15.84 -15.91 16.47
C ARG A 422 -14.71 -16.47 17.36
N HIS A 423 -13.50 -15.90 17.28
CA HIS A 423 -12.33 -16.37 18.03
C HIS A 423 -12.04 -15.53 19.29
N THR A 424 -12.92 -14.57 19.61
CA THR A 424 -12.75 -13.67 20.77
C THR A 424 -13.96 -13.60 21.67
N THR A 425 -15.16 -14.00 21.21
CA THR A 425 -16.33 -14.22 22.06
C THR A 425 -16.20 -15.56 22.78
N ALA A 426 -16.45 -15.57 24.09
CA ALA A 426 -16.37 -16.76 24.94
C ALA A 426 -17.58 -17.68 24.74
#